data_AF-A0A7Y5AF67-F1
#
_entry.id   AF-A0A7Y5AF67-F1
#
_cell.length_a   1.000
_cell.length_b   1.000
_cell.length_c   1.000
_cell.angle_alpha   90.00
_cell.angle_beta   90.00
_cell.angle_gamma   90.00
#
_symmetry.space_group_name_H-M   'P 1'
#
loop_
_entity.id
_entity.type
_entity.pdbx_description
1 polymer ?
#
loop_
_entity_poly.entity_id
_entity_poly.type
_entity_poly.pdbx_seq_one_letter_code
_entity_poly.pdbx_strand_id
1 'polypeptide(L)'
;MRIVRQLLGAAIAAAVIASPAMAEELTGTLKKIKDSGTITLGHRDSSIPFSYLAGKPEPVGYSHDIQLAVVDALKKQLGTDIKVKYNLVTSQTRIPLVQNGTVDLECGSTTNNVERQQQVGFTVGIFEV
;
A
#
# COMPACT_ATOMS: atom_id res chain seq x y z
N MET A 1 30.49 -35.00 -41.73
CA MET A 1 30.88 -33.67 -41.20
C MET A 1 29.83 -32.56 -41.39
N ARG A 2 28.79 -32.70 -42.22
CA ARG A 2 27.75 -31.65 -42.41
C ARG A 2 26.66 -31.65 -41.31
N ILE A 3 26.32 -32.80 -40.75
CA ILE A 3 25.26 -32.96 -39.74
C ILE A 3 25.67 -32.39 -38.37
N VAL A 4 26.95 -32.54 -37.99
CA VAL A 4 27.50 -31.98 -36.74
C VAL A 4 27.53 -30.45 -36.75
N ARG A 5 27.68 -29.82 -37.94
CA ARG A 5 27.61 -28.36 -38.10
C ARG A 5 26.19 -27.80 -37.96
N GLN A 6 25.15 -28.60 -38.23
CA GLN A 6 23.76 -28.15 -38.11
C GLN A 6 23.23 -28.22 -36.67
N LEU A 7 23.78 -29.12 -35.84
CA LEU A 7 23.44 -29.21 -34.42
C LEU A 7 24.07 -28.08 -33.58
N LEU A 8 25.19 -27.52 -34.03
CA LEU A 8 25.83 -26.38 -33.35
C LEU A 8 25.10 -25.04 -33.58
N GLY A 9 24.39 -24.89 -34.71
CA GLY A 9 23.65 -23.67 -35.04
C GLY A 9 22.34 -23.49 -34.26
N ALA A 10 21.71 -24.59 -33.83
CA ALA A 10 20.45 -24.56 -33.08
C ALA A 10 20.63 -24.20 -31.60
N ALA A 11 21.82 -24.43 -31.02
CA ALA A 11 22.09 -24.15 -29.61
C ALA A 11 22.30 -22.65 -29.31
N ILE A 12 22.68 -21.84 -30.30
CA ILE A 12 22.97 -20.41 -30.12
C ILE A 12 21.69 -19.56 -30.21
N ALA A 13 20.63 -20.05 -30.87
CA ALA A 13 19.37 -19.33 -31.01
C ALA A 13 18.47 -19.38 -29.76
N ALA A 14 18.69 -20.33 -28.84
CA ALA A 14 17.87 -20.51 -27.64
C ALA A 14 18.28 -19.62 -26.44
N ALA A 15 19.44 -18.96 -26.50
CA ALA A 15 19.98 -18.19 -25.37
C ALA A 15 19.49 -16.72 -25.32
N VAL A 16 18.79 -16.22 -26.34
CA VAL A 16 18.47 -14.78 -26.46
C VAL A 16 17.12 -14.38 -25.82
N ILE A 17 16.33 -15.33 -25.31
CA ILE A 17 14.98 -15.03 -24.77
C ILE A 17 14.95 -14.97 -23.23
N ALA A 18 16.06 -15.20 -22.55
CA ALA A 18 16.15 -15.04 -21.10
C ALA A 18 16.52 -13.59 -20.73
N SER A 19 15.64 -12.63 -21.04
CA SER A 19 15.74 -11.31 -20.41
C SER A 19 15.50 -11.49 -18.91
N PRO A 20 16.42 -11.06 -18.02
CA PRO A 20 16.13 -11.06 -16.60
C PRO A 20 14.89 -10.20 -16.37
N ALA A 21 13.87 -10.78 -15.74
CA ALA A 21 12.77 -10.00 -15.19
C ALA A 21 13.36 -9.10 -14.10
N MET A 22 13.73 -7.87 -14.48
CA MET A 22 14.09 -6.83 -13.53
C MET A 22 12.84 -6.58 -12.71
N ALA A 23 12.84 -7.03 -11.46
CA ALA A 23 11.78 -6.68 -10.52
C ALA A 23 11.74 -5.15 -10.44
N GLU A 24 10.55 -4.57 -10.66
CA GLU A 24 10.38 -3.12 -10.60
C GLU A 24 10.83 -2.63 -9.22
N GLU A 25 11.73 -1.64 -9.21
CA GLU A 25 12.24 -1.08 -7.97
C GLU A 25 11.08 -0.44 -7.22
N LEU A 26 10.88 -0.85 -5.96
CA LEU A 26 9.85 -0.22 -5.13
C LEU A 26 10.17 1.27 -4.97
N THR A 27 9.15 2.11 -5.09
CA THR A 27 9.25 3.55 -4.86
C THR A 27 8.18 4.00 -3.85
N GLY A 28 8.28 5.26 -3.40
CA GLY A 28 7.27 5.90 -2.56
C GLY A 28 6.94 5.14 -1.27
N THR A 29 5.65 5.06 -0.93
CA THR A 29 5.14 4.47 0.32
C THR A 29 5.53 2.99 0.46
N LEU A 30 5.51 2.21 -0.62
CA LEU A 30 5.90 0.79 -0.56
C LEU A 30 7.38 0.60 -0.21
N LYS A 31 8.26 1.43 -0.79
CA LYS A 31 9.68 1.45 -0.44
C LYS A 31 9.87 1.85 1.03
N LYS A 32 9.23 2.92 1.47
CA LYS A 32 9.28 3.38 2.88
C LYS A 32 8.86 2.27 3.84
N ILE A 33 7.75 1.58 3.58
CA ILE A 33 7.24 0.51 4.43
C ILE A 33 8.22 -0.67 4.45
N LYS A 34 8.72 -1.11 3.29
CA LYS A 34 9.70 -2.20 3.20
C LYS A 34 10.99 -1.88 3.93
N ASP A 35 11.54 -0.69 3.73
CA ASP A 35 12.82 -0.28 4.32
C ASP A 35 12.71 -0.07 5.84
N SER A 36 11.58 0.44 6.33
CA SER A 36 11.37 0.70 7.77
C SER A 36 10.81 -0.50 8.54
N GLY A 37 10.17 -1.45 7.86
CA GLY A 37 9.40 -2.53 8.50
C GLY A 37 8.13 -2.05 9.22
N THR A 38 7.70 -0.79 8.97
CA THR A 38 6.56 -0.19 9.67
C THR A 38 5.59 0.51 8.72
N ILE A 39 4.32 0.56 9.10
CA ILE A 39 3.29 1.38 8.47
C ILE A 39 2.59 2.22 9.54
N THR A 40 2.42 3.52 9.28
CA THR A 40 1.65 4.42 10.15
C THR A 40 0.26 4.63 9.58
N LEU A 41 -0.74 4.12 10.29
CA LEU A 41 -2.15 4.22 9.96
C LEU A 41 -2.78 5.44 10.63
N GLY A 42 -3.36 6.33 9.82
CA GLY A 42 -4.20 7.41 10.30
C GLY A 42 -5.53 6.84 10.75
N HIS A 43 -6.00 7.23 11.93
CA HIS A 43 -7.31 6.81 12.44
C HIS A 43 -8.10 7.98 13.01
N ARG A 44 -9.41 7.79 13.13
CA ARG A 44 -10.33 8.72 13.78
C ARG A 44 -10.67 8.18 15.18
N ASP A 45 -11.04 9.07 16.09
CA ASP A 45 -11.48 8.73 17.44
C ASP A 45 -13.00 8.61 17.56
N SER A 46 -13.73 9.32 16.70
CA SER A 46 -15.16 9.62 16.88
C SER A 46 -15.99 9.45 15.61
N SER A 47 -15.46 8.83 14.55
CA SER A 47 -16.20 8.55 13.31
C SER A 47 -16.90 7.19 13.39
N ILE A 48 -17.86 7.06 14.30
CA ILE A 48 -18.67 5.85 14.48
C ILE A 48 -19.62 5.65 13.28
N PRO A 49 -19.77 4.45 12.71
CA PRO A 49 -19.13 3.17 13.05
C PRO A 49 -17.89 2.83 12.19
N PHE A 50 -17.25 3.83 11.56
CA PHE A 50 -16.20 3.67 10.55
C PHE A 50 -14.79 3.54 11.13
N SER A 51 -14.36 4.51 11.94
CA SER A 51 -13.07 4.54 12.62
C SER A 51 -13.25 5.32 13.91
N TYR A 52 -13.08 4.64 15.05
CA TYR A 52 -13.32 5.23 16.36
C TYR A 52 -12.56 4.46 17.44
N LEU A 53 -12.40 5.07 18.61
CA LEU A 53 -11.82 4.41 19.79
C LEU A 53 -12.95 3.86 20.67
N ALA A 54 -12.90 2.57 20.98
CA ALA A 54 -13.89 1.88 21.83
C ALA A 54 -13.36 1.64 23.25
N GLY A 55 -12.81 2.68 23.88
CA GLY A 55 -12.23 2.61 25.24
C GLY A 55 -10.86 1.91 25.31
N LYS A 56 -10.24 1.64 24.16
CA LYS A 56 -8.87 1.13 24.01
C LYS A 56 -8.05 2.07 23.12
N PRO A 57 -6.72 2.04 23.19
CA PRO A 57 -5.87 2.87 22.34
C PRO A 57 -5.91 2.45 20.86
N GLU A 58 -6.28 1.20 20.55
CA GLU A 58 -6.46 0.74 19.18
C GLU A 58 -7.82 1.16 18.60
N PRO A 59 -7.85 1.73 17.38
CA PRO A 59 -9.09 2.03 16.68
C PRO A 59 -9.84 0.76 16.27
N VAL A 60 -11.15 0.92 16.06
CA VAL A 60 -12.07 -0.10 15.55
C VAL A 60 -13.04 0.54 14.55
N GLY A 61 -13.76 -0.30 13.80
CA GLY A 61 -14.85 0.11 12.93
C GLY A 61 -14.67 -0.34 11.47
N TYR A 62 -15.73 -0.21 10.68
CA TYR A 62 -15.80 -0.72 9.31
C TYR A 62 -14.62 -0.28 8.43
N SER A 63 -14.29 1.02 8.44
CA SER A 63 -13.19 1.55 7.64
C SER A 63 -11.83 1.14 8.21
N HIS A 64 -11.73 0.96 9.53
CA HIS A 64 -10.50 0.45 10.14
C HIS A 64 -10.25 -1.03 9.79
N ASP A 65 -11.29 -1.85 9.71
CA ASP A 65 -11.16 -3.25 9.27
C ASP A 65 -10.62 -3.34 7.84
N ILE A 66 -11.07 -2.46 6.95
CA ILE A 66 -10.53 -2.33 5.59
C ILE A 66 -9.05 -1.93 5.64
N GLN A 67 -8.68 -0.99 6.52
CA GLN A 67 -7.31 -0.55 6.72
C GLN A 67 -6.38 -1.71 7.11
N LEU A 68 -6.83 -2.59 8.00
CA LEU A 68 -6.08 -3.78 8.42
C LEU A 68 -5.97 -4.81 7.29
N ALA A 69 -7.04 -5.00 6.50
CA ALA A 69 -6.98 -5.87 5.33
C ALA A 69 -5.95 -5.38 4.29
N VAL A 70 -5.79 -4.06 4.12
CA VAL A 70 -4.72 -3.48 3.30
C VAL A 70 -3.34 -3.82 3.86
N VAL A 71 -3.14 -3.71 5.18
CA VAL A 71 -1.87 -4.11 5.82
C VAL A 71 -1.55 -5.58 5.56
N ASP A 72 -2.53 -6.48 5.69
CA ASP A 72 -2.34 -7.90 5.43
C ASP A 72 -1.98 -8.19 3.96
N ALA A 73 -2.60 -7.47 3.02
CA ALA A 73 -2.24 -7.54 1.61
C ALA A 73 -0.80 -7.05 1.36
N LEU A 74 -0.40 -5.96 2.02
CA LEU A 74 0.97 -5.42 1.92
C LEU A 74 2.01 -6.40 2.49
N LYS A 75 1.73 -7.07 3.61
CA LYS A 75 2.62 -8.10 4.17
C LYS A 75 2.86 -9.23 3.16
N LYS A 76 1.80 -9.70 2.51
CA LYS A 76 1.88 -10.73 1.46
C LYS A 76 2.66 -10.24 0.25
N GLN A 77 2.38 -9.03 -0.22
CA GLN A 77 3.03 -8.45 -1.40
C GLN A 77 4.52 -8.19 -1.18
N LEU A 78 4.91 -7.72 0.02
CA LEU A 78 6.29 -7.39 0.34
C LEU A 78 7.11 -8.58 0.88
N GLY A 79 6.45 -9.70 1.20
CA GLY A 79 7.09 -10.90 1.72
C GLY A 79 7.76 -10.71 3.09
N THR A 80 7.28 -9.74 3.87
CA THR A 80 7.81 -9.40 5.20
C THR A 80 6.66 -9.10 6.15
N ASP A 81 6.90 -9.28 7.45
CA ASP A 81 6.00 -8.71 8.45
C ASP A 81 6.12 -7.17 8.46
N ILE A 82 5.04 -6.51 8.87
CA ILE A 82 4.92 -5.06 8.94
C ILE A 82 4.34 -4.69 10.30
N LYS A 83 5.06 -3.89 11.07
CA LYS A 83 4.57 -3.35 12.34
C LYS A 83 3.65 -2.17 12.10
N VAL A 84 2.42 -2.26 12.60
CA VAL A 84 1.44 -1.19 12.55
C VAL A 84 1.70 -0.17 13.66
N LYS A 85 1.65 1.11 13.31
CA LYS A 85 1.58 2.24 14.24
C LYS A 85 0.30 3.02 13.97
N TYR A 86 -0.30 3.58 15.01
CA TYR A 86 -1.50 4.41 14.89
C TYR A 86 -1.18 5.87 15.13
N ASN A 87 -1.77 6.75 14.32
CA ASN A 87 -1.71 8.18 14.49
C ASN A 87 -3.11 8.78 14.39
N LEU A 88 -3.56 9.47 15.46
CA LEU A 88 -4.85 10.15 15.45
C LEU A 88 -4.85 11.29 14.41
N VAL A 89 -5.87 11.33 13.57
CA VAL A 89 -6.11 12.43 12.64
C VAL A 89 -7.49 13.05 12.83
N THR A 90 -7.60 14.32 12.51
CA THR A 90 -8.87 15.06 12.48
C THR A 90 -9.28 15.32 11.05
N SER A 91 -10.50 15.85 10.86
CA SER A 91 -10.95 16.31 9.54
C SER A 91 -10.03 17.35 8.91
N GLN A 92 -9.36 18.15 9.75
CA GLN A 92 -8.44 19.22 9.34
C GLN A 92 -7.02 18.67 9.06
N THR A 93 -6.54 17.72 9.86
CA THR A 93 -5.13 17.27 9.78
C THR A 93 -4.89 16.10 8.84
N ARG A 94 -5.92 15.31 8.49
CA ARG A 94 -5.76 14.09 7.67
C ARG A 94 -5.02 14.29 6.35
N ILE A 95 -5.33 15.32 5.56
CA ILE A 95 -4.69 15.55 4.27
C ILE A 95 -3.23 16.01 4.47
N PRO A 96 -2.94 17.06 5.27
CA PRO A 96 -1.56 17.47 5.54
C PRO A 96 -0.67 16.34 6.07
N LEU A 97 -1.20 15.46 6.93
CA LEU A 97 -0.44 14.36 7.53
C LEU A 97 -0.17 13.20 6.57
N VAL A 98 -1.02 13.01 5.55
CA VAL A 98 -0.72 12.09 4.44
C VAL A 98 0.33 12.72 3.52
N GLN A 99 0.17 14.00 3.15
CA GLN A 99 1.09 14.68 2.23
C GLN A 99 2.53 14.73 2.73
N ASN A 100 2.72 14.96 4.03
CA ASN A 100 4.06 15.01 4.61
C ASN A 100 4.60 13.64 5.05
N GLY A 101 3.83 12.56 4.84
CA GLY A 101 4.24 11.19 5.16
C GLY A 101 4.24 10.82 6.65
N THR A 102 3.64 11.64 7.52
CA THR A 102 3.40 11.26 8.93
C THR A 102 2.49 10.03 9.01
N VAL A 103 1.47 9.99 8.16
CA VAL A 103 0.57 8.86 7.95
C VAL A 103 0.79 8.31 6.55
N ASP A 104 0.85 6.99 6.41
CA ASP A 104 0.97 6.32 5.12
C ASP A 104 -0.38 6.20 4.40
N LEU A 105 -1.44 5.89 5.16
CA LEU A 105 -2.83 5.91 4.68
C LEU A 105 -3.83 6.06 5.82
N GLU A 106 -5.01 6.62 5.51
CA GLU A 106 -6.15 6.76 6.42
C GLU A 106 -7.39 6.07 5.84
N CYS A 107 -8.14 5.37 6.68
CA CYS A 107 -9.45 4.84 6.33
C CYS A 107 -10.46 5.22 7.42
N GLY A 108 -11.41 6.08 7.06
CA GLY A 108 -12.42 6.58 7.98
C GLY A 108 -13.65 7.05 7.22
N SER A 109 -13.97 8.34 7.34
CA SER A 109 -15.16 8.97 6.75
C SER A 109 -14.77 10.15 5.84
N THR A 110 -13.66 10.01 5.12
CA THR A 110 -13.13 11.06 4.25
C THR A 110 -13.77 10.98 2.87
N THR A 111 -14.63 11.95 2.54
CA THR A 111 -15.22 12.07 1.20
C THR A 111 -14.15 12.26 0.14
N ASN A 112 -14.20 11.44 -0.90
CA ASN A 112 -13.42 11.58 -2.12
C ASN A 112 -14.08 12.64 -3.03
N ASN A 113 -13.38 13.74 -3.33
CA ASN A 113 -13.84 14.77 -4.25
C ASN A 113 -12.68 15.35 -5.06
N VAL A 114 -12.98 16.08 -6.14
CA VAL A 114 -11.98 16.57 -7.10
C VAL A 114 -10.94 17.48 -6.45
N GLU A 115 -11.35 18.36 -5.53
CA GLU A 115 -10.43 19.27 -4.82
C GLU A 115 -9.40 18.50 -3.99
N ARG A 116 -9.80 17.42 -3.31
CA ARG A 116 -8.90 16.62 -2.48
C ARG A 116 -8.02 15.69 -3.30
N GLN A 117 -8.51 15.21 -4.44
CA GLN A 117 -7.71 14.38 -5.38
C GLN A 117 -6.48 15.12 -5.91
N GLN A 118 -6.52 16.46 -5.95
CA GLN A 118 -5.36 17.27 -6.32
C GLN A 118 -4.25 17.25 -5.25
N GLN A 119 -4.59 16.84 -4.01
CA GLN A 119 -3.69 16.91 -2.85
C GLN A 119 -3.17 15.53 -2.43
N VAL A 120 -4.02 14.50 -2.52
CA VAL A 120 -3.71 13.12 -2.12
C VAL A 120 -4.44 12.12 -3.01
N GLY A 121 -3.92 10.88 -3.07
CA GLY A 121 -4.63 9.76 -3.70
C GLY A 121 -5.79 9.25 -2.84
N PHE A 122 -6.83 8.74 -3.48
CA PHE A 122 -7.96 8.05 -2.83
C PHE A 122 -8.12 6.64 -3.38
N THR A 123 -8.61 5.74 -2.54
CA THR A 123 -9.11 4.43 -2.99
C THR A 123 -10.42 4.58 -3.76
N VAL A 124 -10.96 3.44 -4.22
CA VAL A 124 -12.39 3.36 -4.55
C VAL A 124 -13.26 3.75 -3.34
N GLY A 125 -14.50 4.14 -3.61
CA GLY A 125 -15.47 4.41 -2.55
C GLY A 125 -15.73 3.16 -1.71
N ILE A 126 -15.66 3.31 -0.39
CA ILE A 126 -15.91 2.21 0.56
C ILE A 126 -17.29 2.31 1.23
N PHE A 127 -17.98 3.44 1.08
CA PHE A 127 -19.30 3.68 1.67
C PHE A 127 -20.03 4.82 0.94
N GLU A 128 -21.35 4.70 0.82
CA GLU A 128 -22.28 5.70 0.28
C GLU A 128 -23.64 5.54 0.99
N VAL A 129 -24.46 6.59 1.00
CA VAL A 129 -25.81 6.60 1.60
C VAL A 129 -26.86 6.69 0.51
#